data_AF-A0A0P7BEJ9-F1
#
_entry.id   AF-A0A0P7BEJ9-F1
#
_cell.length_a   1.000
_cell.length_b   1.000
_cell.length_c   1.000
_cell.angle_alpha   90.00
_cell.angle_beta   90.00
_cell.angle_gamma   90.00
#
_symmetry.space_group_name_H-M   'P 1'
#
loop_
_entity.id
_entity.type
_entity.pdbx_description
1 polymer ?
#
loop_
_entity_poly.entity_id
_entity_poly.type
_entity_poly.pdbx_seq_one_letter_code
_entity_poly.pdbx_strand_id
1 'polypeptide(L)'
;MASADKPSNTDESQREETFKEQLDRAAEENRINSNPPKPNPVVQKITEYVPAAAKILGGQQNDPNESNKPEIPGPPLRPHHDDKIEKFVRDQHRSNGKDGMLDTTKD
;
A
#
# COMPACT_ATOMS: atom_id res chain seq x y z
N MET A 1 -49.89 -28.77 -47.24
CA MET A 1 -49.51 -28.82 -45.82
C MET A 1 -48.00 -28.68 -45.77
N ALA A 2 -47.50 -27.65 -45.08
CA ALA A 2 -46.08 -27.38 -44.91
C ALA A 2 -45.61 -27.92 -43.55
N SER A 3 -44.43 -28.52 -43.49
CA SER A 3 -43.63 -28.59 -42.27
C SER A 3 -42.18 -28.28 -42.63
N ALA A 4 -41.67 -27.24 -41.97
CA ALA A 4 -40.37 -26.65 -42.14
C ALA A 4 -39.33 -27.35 -41.25
N ASP A 5 -38.15 -27.61 -41.80
CA ASP A 5 -36.93 -27.87 -41.05
C ASP A 5 -36.39 -26.55 -40.45
N LYS A 6 -36.08 -26.60 -39.15
CA LYS A 6 -35.47 -25.52 -38.36
C LYS A 6 -34.01 -25.29 -38.75
N PRO A 7 -33.55 -24.04 -38.90
CA PRO A 7 -32.17 -23.69 -38.65
C PRO A 7 -31.94 -23.35 -37.16
N SER A 8 -30.75 -23.76 -36.71
CA SER A 8 -30.14 -23.59 -35.40
C SER A 8 -30.18 -22.14 -34.89
N ASN A 9 -30.75 -21.95 -33.71
CA ASN A 9 -30.72 -20.71 -32.92
C ASN A 9 -29.31 -20.51 -32.34
N THR A 10 -28.54 -19.57 -32.86
CA THR A 10 -27.32 -19.09 -32.17
C THR A 10 -27.13 -17.57 -32.21
N ASP A 11 -28.02 -16.79 -32.81
CA ASP A 11 -27.80 -15.33 -32.98
C ASP A 11 -29.03 -14.45 -32.66
N GLU A 12 -29.83 -14.82 -31.66
CA GLU A 12 -31.01 -14.03 -31.26
C GLU A 12 -30.78 -13.18 -30.00
N SER A 13 -29.73 -13.42 -29.22
CA SER A 13 -29.44 -12.66 -27.98
C SER A 13 -28.64 -11.36 -28.19
N GLN A 14 -28.17 -11.07 -29.41
CA GLN A 14 -27.46 -9.82 -29.71
C GLN A 14 -28.35 -8.70 -30.29
N ARG A 15 -29.63 -8.98 -30.55
CA ARG A 15 -30.51 -8.06 -31.31
C ARG A 15 -31.33 -7.08 -30.47
N GLU A 16 -31.25 -7.13 -29.14
CA GLU A 16 -31.99 -6.22 -28.25
C GLU A 16 -31.10 -5.32 -27.38
N GLU A 17 -29.78 -5.43 -27.52
CA GLU A 17 -28.86 -4.58 -26.75
C GLU A 17 -28.68 -3.24 -27.45
N THR A 18 -28.94 -2.18 -26.69
CA THR A 18 -28.71 -0.81 -27.14
C THR A 18 -27.23 -0.60 -27.46
N PHE A 19 -26.93 0.34 -28.38
CA PHE A 19 -25.55 0.66 -28.73
C PHE A 19 -24.70 1.05 -27.49
N LYS A 20 -25.33 1.64 -26.47
CA LYS A 20 -24.70 1.92 -25.18
C LYS A 20 -24.26 0.63 -24.47
N GLU A 21 -25.11 -0.38 -24.39
CA GLU A 21 -24.79 -1.65 -23.71
C GLU A 21 -23.65 -2.39 -24.42
N GLN A 22 -23.59 -2.31 -25.75
CA GLN A 22 -22.48 -2.86 -26.53
C GLN A 22 -21.17 -2.13 -26.20
N LEU A 23 -21.19 -0.79 -26.09
CA LEU A 23 -20.02 0.00 -25.70
C LEU A 23 -19.60 -0.26 -24.25
N ASP A 24 -20.56 -0.34 -23.33
CA ASP A 24 -20.31 -0.61 -21.91
C ASP A 24 -19.66 -1.99 -21.76
N ARG A 25 -20.19 -3.02 -22.44
CA ARG A 25 -19.60 -4.36 -22.49
C ARG A 25 -18.19 -4.35 -23.08
N ALA A 26 -18.00 -3.70 -24.23
CA ALA A 26 -16.70 -3.60 -24.87
C ALA A 26 -15.68 -2.89 -23.97
N ALA A 27 -16.08 -1.86 -23.23
CA ALA A 27 -15.23 -1.16 -22.27
C ALA A 27 -14.84 -2.04 -21.08
N GLU A 28 -15.79 -2.81 -20.52
CA GLU A 28 -15.53 -3.76 -19.44
C GLU A 28 -14.61 -4.89 -19.87
N GLU A 29 -14.86 -5.47 -21.05
CA GLU A 29 -14.03 -6.51 -21.64
C GLU A 29 -12.60 -6.00 -21.91
N ASN A 30 -12.45 -4.78 -22.45
CA ASN A 30 -11.14 -4.17 -22.62
C ASN A 30 -10.44 -3.90 -21.27
N ARG A 31 -11.17 -3.51 -20.22
CA ARG A 31 -10.60 -3.34 -18.88
C ARG A 31 -10.03 -4.64 -18.33
N ILE A 32 -10.72 -5.75 -18.56
CA ILE A 32 -10.31 -7.09 -18.11
C ILE A 32 -9.12 -7.59 -18.93
N ASN A 33 -9.16 -7.42 -20.26
CA ASN A 33 -8.13 -7.93 -21.17
C ASN A 33 -6.85 -7.07 -21.21
N SER A 34 -6.97 -5.75 -21.03
CA SER A 34 -5.83 -4.82 -21.08
C SER A 34 -5.01 -4.81 -19.78
N ASN A 35 -5.55 -5.36 -18.70
CA ASN A 35 -4.83 -5.63 -17.47
C ASN A 35 -4.90 -7.13 -17.18
N PRO A 36 -4.01 -7.96 -17.76
CA PRO A 36 -3.53 -9.11 -16.97
C PRO A 36 -3.16 -8.55 -15.59
N PRO A 37 -3.36 -9.30 -14.48
CA PRO A 37 -3.00 -8.84 -13.15
C PRO A 37 -1.49 -8.55 -13.13
N LYS A 38 -1.12 -7.33 -13.55
CA LYS A 38 0.24 -6.85 -13.52
C LYS A 38 0.56 -6.88 -12.03
N PRO A 39 1.59 -7.63 -11.63
CA PRO A 39 1.98 -7.64 -10.23
C PRO A 39 2.15 -6.18 -9.84
N ASN A 40 1.46 -5.78 -8.77
CA ASN A 40 1.41 -4.40 -8.33
C ASN A 40 2.84 -3.83 -8.40
N PRO A 41 3.08 -2.69 -9.08
CA PRO A 41 4.43 -2.19 -9.33
C PRO A 41 5.25 -2.03 -8.04
N VAL A 42 4.59 -1.85 -6.90
CA VAL A 42 5.20 -1.84 -5.58
C VAL A 42 5.78 -3.23 -5.22
N VAL A 43 5.05 -4.30 -5.49
CA VAL A 43 5.49 -5.70 -5.29
C VAL A 43 6.73 -5.98 -6.13
N GLN A 44 6.72 -5.61 -7.41
CA GLN A 44 7.88 -5.79 -8.30
C GLN A 44 9.13 -5.11 -7.72
N LYS A 45 9.03 -3.82 -7.36
CA LYS A 45 10.14 -3.08 -6.75
C LYS A 45 10.60 -3.72 -5.44
N ILE A 46 9.69 -4.12 -4.56
CA ILE A 46 10.07 -4.79 -3.31
C ILE A 46 10.82 -6.09 -3.60
N THR A 47 10.39 -6.88 -4.57
CA THR A 47 11.06 -8.14 -4.93
C THR A 47 12.41 -7.95 -5.63
N GLU A 48 12.61 -6.83 -6.35
CA GLU A 48 13.91 -6.45 -6.91
C GLU A 48 14.93 -6.12 -5.82
N TYR A 49 14.50 -5.41 -4.77
CA TYR A 49 15.36 -5.03 -3.65
C TYR A 49 15.49 -6.11 -2.57
N VAL A 50 14.44 -6.92 -2.38
CA VAL A 50 14.37 -7.98 -1.38
C VAL A 50 13.84 -9.25 -2.05
N PRO A 51 14.72 -10.07 -2.67
CA PRO A 51 14.32 -11.28 -3.39
C PRO A 51 13.52 -12.28 -2.53
N ALA A 52 13.78 -12.33 -1.22
CA ALA A 52 13.07 -13.19 -0.27
C ALA A 52 11.57 -12.83 -0.15
N ALA A 53 11.19 -11.57 -0.36
CA ALA A 53 9.81 -11.11 -0.27
C ALA A 53 8.92 -11.62 -1.42
N ALA A 54 9.51 -12.10 -2.52
CA ALA A 54 8.77 -12.62 -3.67
C ALA A 54 7.86 -13.80 -3.29
N LYS A 55 8.29 -14.63 -2.34
CA LYS A 55 7.51 -15.78 -1.85
C LYS A 55 6.28 -15.36 -1.05
N ILE A 56 6.41 -14.29 -0.26
CA ILE A 56 5.36 -13.81 0.65
C ILE A 56 4.35 -12.94 -0.09
N LEU A 57 4.85 -12.06 -0.97
CA LEU A 57 4.04 -11.05 -1.65
C LEU A 57 3.43 -11.56 -2.97
N GLY A 58 3.92 -12.70 -3.48
CA GLY A 58 3.46 -13.36 -4.70
C GLY A 58 2.26 -14.30 -4.56
N GLY A 59 1.61 -14.35 -3.39
CA GLY A 59 0.25 -14.90 -3.27
C GLY A 59 0.13 -16.39 -2.96
N GLN A 60 1.13 -17.05 -2.38
CA GLN A 60 0.90 -18.34 -1.71
C GLN A 60 1.71 -18.39 -0.41
N GLN A 61 1.03 -18.19 0.72
CA GLN A 61 0.96 -19.15 1.82
C GLN A 61 0.17 -18.55 2.99
N ASN A 62 -0.95 -19.23 3.32
CA ASN A 62 -1.51 -19.19 4.67
C ASN A 62 -0.57 -20.03 5.54
N ASP A 63 0.29 -19.40 6.32
CA ASP A 63 1.00 -20.07 7.41
C ASP A 63 0.53 -19.46 8.74
N PRO A 64 -0.20 -20.22 9.60
CA PRO A 64 -0.46 -19.82 10.97
C PRO A 64 0.80 -20.10 11.78
N ASN A 65 1.82 -19.27 11.63
CA ASN A 65 3.00 -19.29 12.50
C ASN A 65 3.26 -17.89 13.03
N GLU A 66 2.42 -17.48 13.98
CA GLU A 66 2.58 -16.27 14.80
C GLU A 66 3.75 -16.37 15.80
N SER A 67 4.52 -17.46 15.79
CA SER A 67 5.53 -17.79 16.80
C SER A 67 6.98 -17.47 16.42
N ASN A 68 7.23 -16.88 15.25
CA ASN A 68 8.59 -16.51 14.81
C ASN A 68 8.65 -15.11 14.19
N LYS A 69 8.09 -14.10 14.87
CA LYS A 69 8.40 -12.72 14.52
C LYS A 69 9.84 -12.45 14.99
N PRO A 70 10.80 -12.11 14.11
CA PRO A 70 12.11 -11.68 14.58
C PRO A 70 11.90 -10.50 15.52
N GLU A 71 12.61 -10.48 16.66
CA GLU A 71 12.66 -9.31 17.54
C GLU A 71 13.24 -8.15 16.71
N ILE A 72 12.36 -7.37 16.09
CA ILE A 72 12.74 -6.15 15.40
C ILE A 72 13.37 -5.30 16.49
N PRO A 73 14.67 -4.94 16.39
CA PRO A 73 15.30 -4.12 17.39
C PRO A 73 14.47 -2.86 17.54
N GLY A 74 13.98 -2.61 18.75
CA GLY A 74 13.25 -1.39 19.04
C GLY A 74 14.14 -0.17 18.76
N PRO A 75 13.55 1.04 18.74
CA PRO A 75 14.32 2.26 18.73
C PRO A 75 15.43 2.20 19.80
N PRO A 76 16.60 2.79 19.54
CA PRO A 76 17.68 2.85 20.51
C PRO A 76 17.17 3.39 21.86
N LEU A 77 17.77 2.91 22.94
CA LEU A 77 17.51 3.46 24.27
C LEU A 77 17.82 4.95 24.27
N ARG A 78 16.96 5.72 24.93
CA ARG A 78 17.22 7.14 25.20
C ARG A 78 18.54 7.29 25.96
N PRO A 79 19.28 8.40 25.78
CA PRO A 79 20.48 8.67 26.55
C PRO A 79 20.22 8.55 28.05
N HIS A 80 21.16 7.98 28.80
CA HIS A 80 21.04 7.78 30.25
C HIS A 80 20.78 9.10 31.02
N HIS A 81 21.13 10.24 30.43
CA HIS A 81 21.00 11.58 31.03
C HIS A 81 20.03 12.48 30.26
N ASP A 82 19.02 11.90 29.60
CA ASP A 82 17.97 12.65 28.87
C ASP A 82 17.30 13.70 29.78
N ASP A 83 17.10 13.37 31.06
CA ASP A 83 16.55 14.27 32.07
C ASP A 83 17.41 15.53 32.31
N LYS A 84 18.73 15.41 32.25
CA LYS A 84 19.66 16.54 32.36
C LYS A 84 19.62 17.40 31.11
N ILE A 85 19.53 16.76 29.94
CA ILE A 85 19.46 17.42 28.64
C ILE A 85 18.17 18.25 28.54
N GLU A 86 17.02 17.66 28.91
CA GLU A 86 15.74 18.37 28.94
C GLU A 86 15.76 19.57 29.87
N LYS A 87 16.34 19.43 31.07
CA LYS A 87 16.47 20.54 32.04
C LYS A 87 17.35 21.66 31.49
N PHE A 88 18.49 21.32 30.91
CA PHE A 88 19.38 22.30 30.28
C PHE A 88 18.69 23.06 29.15
N VAL A 89 18.02 22.36 28.23
CA VAL A 89 17.25 22.96 27.13
C VAL A 89 16.13 23.86 27.68
N ARG A 90 15.40 23.37 28.69
CA ARG A 90 14.34 24.14 29.34
C ARG A 90 14.88 25.41 30.00
N ASP A 91 16.06 25.34 30.64
CA ASP A 91 16.70 26.49 31.28
C ASP A 91 17.21 27.51 30.25
N GLN A 92 17.75 27.06 29.12
CA GLN A 92 18.10 27.96 28.00
C GLN A 92 16.87 28.71 27.45
N HIS A 93 15.74 28.02 27.33
CA HIS A 93 14.49 28.65 26.89
C HIS A 93 13.78 29.46 27.98
N ARG A 94 14.12 29.25 29.26
CA ARG A 94 13.65 30.08 30.38
C ARG A 94 14.41 31.40 30.48
N SER A 95 15.72 31.40 30.20
CA SER A 95 16.56 32.61 30.32
C SER A 95 16.47 33.54 29.10
N ASN A 96 15.93 33.09 27.98
CA ASN A 96 15.68 33.94 26.80
C ASN A 96 14.39 34.76 26.98
N GLY A 97 14.37 35.60 28.02
CA GLY A 97 13.38 36.67 28.12
C GLY A 97 13.69 37.75 27.10
N LYS A 98 13.04 37.73 25.93
CA LYS A 98 13.00 38.78 24.88
C LYS A 98 14.32 39.20 24.21
N ASP A 99 15.45 39.20 24.92
CA ASP A 99 16.72 39.82 24.50
C ASP A 99 17.95 38.89 24.57
N GLY A 100 17.79 37.60 24.90
CA GLY A 100 18.84 36.58 24.72
C GLY A 100 20.16 36.82 25.47
N MET A 101 20.18 37.67 26.51
CA MET A 101 21.37 37.94 27.32
C MET A 101 21.51 36.89 28.42
N LEU A 102 22.54 36.04 28.32
CA LEU A 102 22.89 35.05 29.34
C LEU A 102 23.49 35.77 30.55
N ASP A 103 22.76 35.82 31.67
CA ASP A 103 23.25 36.40 32.92
C ASP A 103 24.28 35.46 33.55
N THR A 104 25.57 35.71 33.29
CA THR A 104 26.70 34.94 33.83
C THR A 104 27.23 35.52 35.13
N THR A 105 26.38 36.03 36.01
CA THR A 105 26.80 36.57 37.31
C THR A 105 26.38 35.65 38.46
N LYS A 106 27.37 34.98 39.07
CA LYS A 106 27.23 34.44 40.43
C LYS A 106 28.60 34.39 41.11
N ASP A 107 28.77 35.28 42.09
CA ASP A 107 29.79 35.21 43.16
C ASP A 107 29.49 34.06 44.13
#